data_AF-A0AAW1PN81-F1
#
_entry.id   AF-A0AAW1PN81-F1
#
_cell.length_a   1.000
_cell.length_b   1.000
_cell.length_c   1.000
_cell.angle_alpha   90.00
_cell.angle_beta   90.00
_cell.angle_gamma   90.00
#
_symmetry.space_group_name_H-M   'P 1'
#
loop_
_entity.id
_entity.type
_entity.pdbx_description
1 polymer ?
#
loop_
_entity_poly.entity_id
_entity_poly.type
_entity_poly.pdbx_seq_one_letter_code
_entity_poly.pdbx_strand_id
1 'polypeptide(L)'
;MVLTNDQELFCWGSEDLNSQEADLLPGGAACLHAAAGWDHDIAPRVLRVAAGELHSAALTDAGEVWTWGSNSDGQIGSGHVGGICGPTPVMAAPVEVTALGAVRCIGVSAGLGHTVVVSDSGAVYAWGWNQDGQLGLGHDYSEEQPQLVESPLLDEAHVVKVCCGARHTLALTADARTLQTLETAAVGVSI
;
A
#
# COMPACT_ATOMS: atom_id res chain seq x y z
N MET A 1 -10.21 -10.02 -1.26
CA MET A 1 -9.46 -10.22 -2.52
C MET A 1 -8.96 -11.66 -2.60
N VAL A 2 -9.05 -12.30 -3.76
CA VAL A 2 -8.42 -13.60 -4.09
C VAL A 2 -7.67 -13.45 -5.39
N LEU A 3 -6.44 -13.95 -5.38
CA LEU A 3 -5.65 -14.20 -6.57
C LEU A 3 -5.79 -15.68 -6.93
N THR A 4 -6.24 -15.97 -8.15
CA THR A 4 -6.35 -17.35 -8.65
C THR A 4 -5.01 -17.85 -9.20
N ASN A 5 -4.90 -19.16 -9.40
CA ASN A 5 -3.73 -19.76 -10.05
C ASN A 5 -3.54 -19.25 -11.49
N ASP A 6 -4.64 -18.84 -12.12
CA ASP A 6 -4.69 -18.31 -13.49
C ASP A 6 -4.38 -16.80 -13.55
N GLN A 7 -3.82 -16.23 -12.47
CA GLN A 7 -3.42 -14.82 -12.34
C GLN A 7 -4.58 -13.82 -12.39
N GLU A 8 -5.81 -14.28 -12.15
CA GLU A 8 -6.96 -13.39 -12.03
C GLU A 8 -7.10 -12.89 -10.59
N LEU A 9 -7.20 -11.57 -10.42
CA LEU A 9 -7.45 -10.94 -9.13
C LEU A 9 -8.93 -10.55 -9.03
N PHE A 10 -9.63 -11.21 -8.11
CA PHE A 10 -11.01 -10.91 -7.75
C PHE A 10 -11.05 -10.16 -6.41
N CYS A 11 -11.76 -9.04 -6.37
CA CYS A 11 -12.19 -8.44 -5.11
C CYS A 11 -13.70 -8.66 -4.88
N TRP A 12 -14.10 -8.64 -3.62
CA TRP A 12 -15.51 -8.62 -3.20
C TRP A 12 -15.54 -7.91 -1.84
N GLY A 13 -16.60 -7.15 -1.55
CA GLY A 13 -16.72 -6.37 -0.32
C GLY A 13 -17.42 -5.02 -0.54
N SER A 14 -17.47 -4.19 0.51
CA SER A 14 -18.02 -2.84 0.42
C SER A 14 -17.14 -1.95 -0.45
N GLU A 15 -17.68 -1.47 -1.54
CA GLU A 15 -17.14 -0.35 -2.29
C GLU A 15 -17.99 0.85 -1.90
N ASP A 16 -17.46 1.76 -1.06
CA ASP A 16 -18.11 3.06 -0.84
C ASP A 16 -17.93 3.96 -2.08
N LEU A 17 -18.25 3.43 -3.26
CA LEU A 17 -18.49 4.22 -4.45
C LEU A 17 -19.82 4.93 -4.22
N ASN A 18 -19.81 6.26 -4.35
CA ASN A 18 -21.05 7.02 -4.37
C ASN A 18 -22.05 6.35 -5.32
N SER A 19 -23.32 6.26 -4.88
CA SER A 19 -24.48 5.63 -5.53
C SER A 19 -24.73 5.89 -7.04
N GLN A 20 -23.91 6.71 -7.71
CA GLN A 20 -23.94 6.96 -9.14
C GLN A 20 -23.09 5.98 -9.96
N GLU A 21 -22.04 5.37 -9.39
CA GLU A 21 -21.23 4.34 -10.08
C GLU A 21 -21.64 2.90 -9.71
N ALA A 22 -22.40 2.74 -8.62
CA ALA A 22 -23.00 1.46 -8.23
C ALA A 22 -24.00 0.91 -9.26
N ASP A 23 -24.55 1.75 -10.15
CA ASP A 23 -25.49 1.37 -11.22
C ASP A 23 -24.80 0.80 -12.48
N LEU A 24 -23.47 0.75 -12.54
CA LEU A 24 -22.74 0.18 -13.68
C LEU A 24 -22.46 -1.33 -13.56
N LEU A 25 -22.76 -1.96 -12.42
CA LEU A 25 -22.55 -3.40 -12.23
C LEU A 25 -23.79 -4.05 -11.57
N PRO A 26 -24.39 -5.09 -12.17
CA PRO A 26 -25.58 -5.71 -11.62
C PRO A 26 -25.24 -6.52 -10.37
N GLY A 27 -25.66 -6.00 -9.20
CA GLY A 27 -25.90 -6.79 -8.00
C GLY A 27 -24.88 -6.65 -6.87
N GLY A 28 -24.69 -5.45 -6.31
CA GLY A 28 -24.40 -5.21 -4.87
C GLY A 28 -23.16 -5.86 -4.23
N ALA A 29 -22.39 -6.61 -4.99
CA ALA A 29 -21.08 -7.16 -4.68
C ALA A 29 -20.33 -7.02 -6.00
N ALA A 30 -19.73 -5.86 -6.22
CA ALA A 30 -18.90 -5.66 -7.39
C ALA A 30 -17.70 -6.61 -7.25
N CYS A 31 -17.71 -7.68 -8.04
CA CYS A 31 -16.48 -8.27 -8.50
C CYS A 31 -15.83 -7.20 -9.39
N LEU A 32 -15.07 -6.28 -8.83
CA LEU A 32 -14.12 -5.56 -9.65
C LEU A 32 -13.11 -6.62 -10.09
N HIS A 33 -13.13 -6.94 -11.38
CA HIS A 33 -11.92 -7.42 -12.02
C HIS A 33 -10.90 -6.30 -11.76
N ALA A 34 -10.06 -6.44 -10.75
CA ALA A 34 -8.90 -5.55 -10.62
C ALA A 34 -8.02 -5.66 -11.89
N ALA A 35 -8.19 -6.77 -12.63
CA ALA A 35 -7.66 -7.01 -13.97
C ALA A 35 -8.56 -6.55 -15.15
N ALA A 36 -9.60 -5.70 -14.96
CA ALA A 36 -10.50 -5.28 -16.05
C ALA A 36 -9.81 -4.39 -17.11
N GLY A 37 -8.55 -4.01 -16.87
CA GLY A 37 -7.69 -3.32 -17.85
C GLY A 37 -6.38 -4.05 -18.15
N TRP A 38 -6.16 -5.24 -17.58
CA TRP A 38 -4.94 -6.00 -17.79
C TRP A 38 -5.23 -6.95 -18.95
N ASP A 39 -4.68 -6.65 -20.13
CA ASP A 39 -4.70 -7.61 -21.23
C ASP A 39 -4.05 -8.91 -20.73
N HIS A 40 -4.79 -10.01 -20.78
CA HIS A 40 -4.38 -11.34 -20.30
C HIS A 40 -3.03 -11.82 -20.85
N ASP A 41 -2.58 -11.26 -21.97
CA ASP A 41 -1.29 -11.58 -22.61
C ASP A 41 -0.11 -10.69 -22.15
N ILE A 42 -0.34 -9.61 -21.40
CA ILE A 42 0.68 -8.61 -21.02
C ILE A 42 0.63 -8.18 -19.53
N ALA A 43 -0.39 -8.64 -18.81
CA ALA A 43 -0.60 -8.46 -17.38
C ALA A 43 0.61 -8.95 -16.54
N PRO A 44 1.32 -8.09 -15.78
CA PRO A 44 2.38 -8.57 -14.90
C PRO A 44 1.84 -9.56 -13.86
N ARG A 45 2.64 -10.58 -13.53
CA ARG A 45 2.16 -11.66 -12.66
C ARG A 45 2.05 -11.16 -11.23
N VAL A 46 0.85 -11.12 -10.66
CA VAL A 46 0.67 -10.70 -9.26
C VAL A 46 1.17 -11.80 -8.32
N LEU A 47 2.02 -11.43 -7.36
CA LEU A 47 2.55 -12.35 -6.34
C LEU A 47 1.87 -12.18 -5.00
N ARG A 48 1.51 -10.95 -4.64
CA ARG A 48 0.94 -10.60 -3.33
C ARG A 48 -0.07 -9.49 -3.49
N VAL A 49 -1.03 -9.47 -2.57
CA VAL A 49 -2.02 -8.40 -2.46
C VAL A 49 -2.15 -7.97 -1.01
N ALA A 50 -2.49 -6.71 -0.80
CA ALA A 50 -2.79 -6.13 0.51
C ALA A 50 -4.02 -5.22 0.39
N ALA A 51 -4.86 -5.21 1.41
CA ALA A 51 -6.03 -4.32 1.49
C ALA A 51 -5.93 -3.47 2.74
N GLY A 52 -6.12 -2.16 2.57
CA GLY A 52 -6.44 -1.24 3.65
C GLY A 52 -7.93 -1.11 3.86
N GLU A 53 -8.37 -0.02 4.50
CA GLU A 53 -9.80 0.24 4.71
C GLU A 53 -10.50 0.62 3.40
N LEU A 54 -9.94 1.59 2.67
CA LEU A 54 -10.52 2.12 1.43
C LEU A 54 -9.57 2.06 0.23
N HIS A 55 -8.41 1.40 0.36
CA HIS A 55 -7.44 1.22 -0.73
C HIS A 55 -6.94 -0.21 -0.78
N SER A 56 -6.39 -0.60 -1.92
CA SER A 56 -5.82 -1.91 -2.18
C SER A 56 -4.47 -1.77 -2.87
N ALA A 57 -3.61 -2.75 -2.68
CA ALA A 57 -2.30 -2.82 -3.29
C ALA A 57 -2.02 -4.24 -3.82
N ALA A 58 -1.29 -4.32 -4.93
CA ALA A 58 -0.78 -5.54 -5.52
C ALA A 58 0.73 -5.41 -5.78
N LEU A 59 1.45 -6.51 -5.61
CA LEU A 59 2.87 -6.64 -5.89
C LEU A 59 3.06 -7.64 -7.02
N THR A 60 3.80 -7.27 -8.06
CA THR A 60 4.09 -8.13 -9.22
C THR A 60 5.39 -8.94 -9.05
N ASP A 61 5.65 -9.88 -9.96
CA ASP A 61 6.90 -10.66 -10.00
C ASP A 61 8.11 -9.87 -10.51
N ALA A 62 7.85 -8.80 -11.27
CA ALA A 62 8.82 -7.76 -11.58
C ALA A 62 9.22 -6.94 -10.34
N GLY A 63 8.44 -7.00 -9.26
CA GLY A 63 8.66 -6.25 -8.02
C GLY A 63 8.03 -4.87 -8.04
N GLU A 64 7.09 -4.63 -8.96
CA GLU A 64 6.34 -3.37 -9.08
C GLU A 64 5.14 -3.39 -8.15
N VAL A 65 4.77 -2.22 -7.65
CA VAL A 65 3.64 -2.06 -6.74
C VAL A 65 2.56 -1.25 -7.43
N TRP A 66 1.35 -1.77 -7.39
CA TRP A 66 0.16 -1.18 -7.98
C TRP A 66 -0.87 -0.91 -6.89
N THR A 67 -1.47 0.27 -6.87
CA THR A 67 -2.43 0.70 -5.84
C THR A 67 -3.69 1.26 -6.47
N TRP A 68 -4.84 1.08 -5.80
CA TRP A 68 -6.12 1.63 -6.22
C TRP A 68 -7.05 1.83 -5.02
N GLY A 69 -8.16 2.53 -5.23
CA GLY A 69 -9.11 2.93 -4.19
C GLY A 69 -8.95 4.41 -3.79
N SER A 70 -9.26 4.71 -2.54
CA SER A 70 -9.22 6.07 -1.98
C SER A 70 -7.81 6.67 -2.04
N ASN A 71 -7.75 7.96 -2.29
CA ASN A 71 -6.54 8.76 -2.37
C ASN A 71 -6.67 10.09 -1.60
N SER A 72 -7.53 10.15 -0.59
CA SER A 72 -7.76 11.37 0.21
C SER A 72 -6.54 11.80 1.02
N ASP A 73 -5.67 10.84 1.35
CA ASP A 73 -4.47 11.04 2.17
C ASP A 73 -3.19 10.60 1.43
N GLY A 74 -3.25 10.47 0.10
CA GLY A 74 -2.10 10.04 -0.70
C GLY A 74 -1.85 8.52 -0.67
N GLN A 75 -2.82 7.71 -0.24
CA GLN A 75 -2.75 6.24 -0.13
C GLN A 75 -2.30 5.54 -1.43
N ILE A 76 -2.52 6.16 -2.59
CA ILE A 76 -2.12 5.61 -3.88
C ILE A 76 -0.61 5.76 -4.13
N GLY A 77 0.05 6.76 -3.53
CA GLY A 77 1.50 6.94 -3.71
C GLY A 77 1.90 7.55 -5.05
N SER A 78 0.96 8.16 -5.77
CA SER A 78 1.16 8.79 -7.09
C SER A 78 1.71 10.22 -7.03
N GLY A 79 1.97 10.75 -5.83
CA GLY A 79 2.44 12.12 -5.60
C GLY A 79 1.40 13.21 -5.77
N HIS A 80 0.13 12.83 -5.77
CA HIS A 80 -0.98 13.76 -5.81
C HIS A 80 -2.07 13.23 -4.88
N VAL A 81 -2.61 14.08 -4.00
CA VAL A 81 -3.91 13.85 -3.34
C VAL A 81 -5.04 14.26 -4.28
N GLY A 82 -6.04 13.40 -4.44
CA GLY A 82 -7.08 13.63 -5.44
C GLY A 82 -7.37 12.41 -6.30
N GLY A 83 -8.58 12.36 -6.86
CA GLY A 83 -9.02 11.37 -7.83
C GLY A 83 -9.50 12.07 -9.08
N ILE A 84 -9.45 11.39 -10.21
CA ILE A 84 -9.75 11.95 -11.53
C ILE A 84 -11.27 12.15 -11.71
N CYS A 85 -12.10 11.56 -10.83
CA CYS A 85 -13.56 11.60 -10.91
C CYS A 85 -14.20 11.96 -9.55
N GLY A 86 -14.71 13.19 -9.41
CA GLY A 86 -15.69 13.53 -8.37
C GLY A 86 -15.16 14.07 -7.04
N PRO A 87 -16.08 14.39 -6.09
CA PRO A 87 -15.78 15.05 -4.81
C PRO A 87 -15.04 14.15 -3.80
N THR A 88 -14.87 12.86 -4.12
CA THR A 88 -14.13 11.87 -3.34
C THR A 88 -13.05 11.27 -4.23
N PRO A 89 -11.77 11.38 -3.85
CA PRO A 89 -10.67 10.96 -4.70
C PRO A 89 -10.51 9.44 -4.72
N VAL A 90 -11.18 8.74 -5.64
CA VAL A 90 -11.08 7.27 -5.77
C VAL A 90 -10.47 6.91 -7.13
N MET A 91 -9.48 6.01 -7.13
CA MET A 91 -8.90 5.38 -8.30
C MET A 91 -9.53 4.00 -8.50
N ALA A 92 -10.40 3.86 -9.48
CA ALA A 92 -11.05 2.58 -9.77
C ALA A 92 -10.10 1.55 -10.43
N ALA A 93 -9.11 2.03 -11.19
CA ALA A 93 -8.11 1.18 -11.84
C ALA A 93 -6.80 1.15 -11.04
N PRO A 94 -6.08 0.02 -11.01
CA PRO A 94 -4.71 -0.05 -10.50
C PRO A 94 -3.80 0.97 -11.16
N VAL A 95 -3.08 1.73 -10.33
CA VAL A 95 -2.06 2.70 -10.74
C VAL A 95 -0.71 2.21 -10.25
N GLU A 96 0.29 2.23 -11.13
CA GLU A 96 1.67 1.90 -10.76
C GLU A 96 2.27 3.00 -9.87
N VAL A 97 2.89 2.60 -8.76
CA VAL A 97 3.62 3.50 -7.85
C VAL A 97 5.02 3.77 -8.40
N THR A 98 5.07 4.52 -9.51
CA THR A 98 6.30 4.83 -10.27
C THR A 98 7.38 5.54 -9.45
N ALA A 99 7.02 6.18 -8.33
CA ALA A 99 7.96 6.80 -7.40
C ALA A 99 8.94 5.80 -6.75
N LEU A 100 8.60 4.50 -6.71
CA LEU A 100 9.54 3.44 -6.30
C LEU A 100 10.63 3.17 -7.35
N GLY A 101 10.43 3.60 -8.60
CA GLY A 101 11.41 3.51 -9.67
C GLY A 101 11.98 2.10 -9.85
N ALA A 102 13.30 1.95 -9.70
CA ALA A 102 14.00 0.68 -9.86
C ALA A 102 14.03 -0.21 -8.60
N VAL A 103 13.32 0.18 -7.53
CA VAL A 103 13.27 -0.60 -6.28
C VAL A 103 12.46 -1.88 -6.50
N ARG A 104 13.10 -3.03 -6.36
CA ARG A 104 12.44 -4.33 -6.47
C ARG A 104 11.77 -4.70 -5.14
N CYS A 105 10.45 -4.57 -5.07
CA CYS A 105 9.69 -4.92 -3.88
C CYS A 105 9.50 -6.44 -3.74
N ILE A 106 9.55 -6.95 -2.51
CA ILE A 106 9.33 -8.37 -2.18
C ILE A 106 8.17 -8.59 -1.19
N GLY A 107 7.67 -7.51 -0.59
CA GLY A 107 6.53 -7.53 0.32
C GLY A 107 5.77 -6.22 0.29
N VAL A 108 4.46 -6.32 0.50
CA VAL A 108 3.52 -5.20 0.60
C VAL A 108 2.54 -5.48 1.74
N SER A 109 2.19 -4.43 2.48
CA SER A 109 1.15 -4.44 3.50
C SER A 109 0.42 -3.09 3.50
N ALA A 110 -0.87 -3.12 3.84
CA ALA A 110 -1.73 -1.94 3.88
C ALA A 110 -2.49 -1.92 5.20
N GLY A 111 -2.50 -0.77 5.87
CA GLY A 111 -3.28 -0.50 7.07
C GLY A 111 -4.52 0.34 6.75
N LEU A 112 -5.07 1.07 7.72
CA LEU A 112 -6.32 1.83 7.52
C LEU A 112 -6.22 2.78 6.32
N GLY A 113 -5.19 3.64 6.32
CA GLY A 113 -4.93 4.61 5.26
C GLY A 113 -3.47 4.72 4.84
N HIS A 114 -2.63 3.74 5.16
CA HIS A 114 -1.21 3.74 4.79
C HIS A 114 -0.81 2.44 4.11
N THR A 115 0.19 2.52 3.24
CA THR A 115 0.82 1.36 2.59
C THR A 115 2.30 1.33 2.95
N VAL A 116 2.82 0.12 3.17
CA VAL A 116 4.23 -0.14 3.48
C VAL A 116 4.72 -1.28 2.61
N VAL A 117 5.91 -1.10 2.04
CA VAL A 117 6.59 -2.11 1.23
C VAL A 117 8.00 -2.35 1.74
N VAL A 118 8.53 -3.53 1.41
CA VAL A 118 9.93 -3.87 1.67
C VAL A 118 10.58 -4.35 0.38
N SER A 119 11.77 -3.84 0.09
CA SER A 119 12.58 -4.21 -1.06
C SER A 119 13.38 -5.49 -0.84
N ASP A 120 13.94 -6.05 -1.91
CA ASP A 120 14.90 -7.16 -1.83
C ASP A 120 16.18 -6.81 -1.06
N SER A 121 16.59 -5.54 -1.09
CA SER A 121 17.67 -5.00 -0.27
C SER A 121 17.31 -4.85 1.21
N GLY A 122 16.04 -5.03 1.58
CA GLY A 122 15.51 -4.85 2.94
C GLY A 122 15.20 -3.41 3.33
N ALA A 123 15.23 -2.48 2.38
CA ALA A 123 14.77 -1.12 2.59
C ALA A 123 13.24 -1.11 2.72
N VAL A 124 12.73 -0.28 3.62
CA VAL A 124 11.29 -0.13 3.88
C VAL A 124 10.83 1.23 3.36
N TYR A 125 9.75 1.24 2.59
CA TYR A 125 9.11 2.46 2.12
C TYR A 125 7.68 2.52 2.62
N ALA A 126 7.24 3.70 3.03
CA ALA A 126 5.90 3.92 3.58
C ALA A 126 5.29 5.22 3.01
N TRP A 127 3.97 5.21 2.80
CA TRP A 127 3.21 6.40 2.38
C TRP A 127 1.73 6.30 2.77
N GLY A 128 1.02 7.42 2.59
CA GLY A 128 -0.39 7.59 2.90
C GLY A 128 -0.62 8.35 4.20
N TRP A 129 -1.76 8.08 4.83
CA TRP A 129 -2.21 8.68 6.07
C TRP A 129 -1.25 8.39 7.23
N ASN A 130 -0.83 9.44 7.95
CA ASN A 130 0.22 9.35 8.96
C ASN A 130 -0.10 10.07 10.30
N GLN A 131 -1.36 10.40 10.59
CA GLN A 131 -1.69 11.21 11.76
C GLN A 131 -1.35 10.56 13.12
N ASP A 132 -1.10 9.25 13.16
CA ASP A 132 -0.67 8.52 14.35
C ASP A 132 0.84 8.16 14.30
N GLY A 133 1.59 8.62 13.28
CA GLY A 133 3.01 8.31 13.09
C GLY A 133 3.29 6.93 12.50
N GLN A 134 2.28 6.26 11.94
CA GLN A 134 2.35 4.89 11.43
C GLN A 134 3.33 4.68 10.27
N LEU A 135 3.78 5.74 9.60
CA LEU A 135 4.80 5.65 8.55
C LEU A 135 6.21 5.51 9.13
N GLY A 136 6.43 5.85 10.41
CA GLY A 136 7.74 5.73 11.05
C GLY A 136 8.78 6.76 10.57
N LEU A 137 8.36 7.86 9.94
CA LEU A 137 9.23 8.89 9.36
C LEU A 137 9.68 9.99 10.37
N GLY A 138 9.30 9.84 11.64
CA GLY A 138 9.61 10.85 12.68
C GLY A 138 8.70 12.08 12.68
N HIS A 139 7.62 12.06 11.90
CA HIS A 139 6.57 13.08 11.86
C HIS A 139 5.18 12.45 11.67
N ASP A 140 4.12 13.27 11.74
CA ASP A 140 2.71 12.87 11.73
C ASP A 140 1.89 13.44 10.56
N TYR A 141 2.52 14.14 9.61
CA TYR A 141 1.84 14.53 8.36
C TYR A 141 1.90 13.40 7.33
N SER A 142 0.82 13.28 6.54
CA SER A 142 0.65 12.28 5.49
C SER A 142 1.64 12.47 4.34
N GLU A 143 2.00 11.36 3.69
CA GLU A 143 2.91 11.35 2.54
C GLU A 143 2.21 10.88 1.28
N GLU A 144 2.34 11.63 0.20
CA GLU A 144 1.67 11.33 -1.08
C GLU A 144 2.52 10.45 -2.00
N GLN A 145 3.77 10.22 -1.62
CA GLN A 145 4.72 9.35 -2.31
C GLN A 145 5.42 8.44 -1.30
N PRO A 146 5.86 7.23 -1.73
CA PRO A 146 6.72 6.37 -0.93
C PRO A 146 7.95 7.12 -0.42
N GLN A 147 8.07 7.21 0.90
CA GLN A 147 9.25 7.72 1.57
C GLN A 147 10.06 6.56 2.15
N LEU A 148 11.38 6.67 2.07
CA LEU A 148 12.28 5.73 2.72
C LEU A 148 12.18 5.92 4.24
N VAL A 149 11.93 4.82 4.96
CA VAL A 149 11.93 4.82 6.43
C VAL A 149 13.36 4.69 6.92
N GLU A 150 14.02 5.84 7.12
CA GLU A 150 15.39 5.89 7.63
C GLU A 150 15.39 5.66 9.15
N SER A 151 16.04 4.58 9.58
CA SER A 151 16.25 4.30 11.00
C SER A 151 17.57 3.55 11.17
N PRO A 152 18.44 3.98 12.10
CA PRO A 152 19.70 3.27 12.38
C PRO A 152 19.48 1.79 12.73
N LEU A 153 18.31 1.45 13.27
CA LEU A 153 17.95 0.06 13.61
C LEU A 153 17.60 -0.77 12.37
N LEU A 154 17.15 -0.14 11.29
CA LEU A 154 16.86 -0.79 10.01
C LEU A 154 18.09 -0.83 9.11
N ASP A 155 18.98 0.17 9.19
CA ASP A 155 20.23 0.17 8.41
C ASP A 155 21.15 -1.00 8.76
N GLU A 156 21.13 -1.42 10.02
CA GLU A 156 21.90 -2.57 10.52
C GLU A 156 21.17 -3.91 10.34
N ALA A 157 19.89 -3.91 9.92
CA ALA A 157 19.04 -5.10 9.92
C ALA A 157 18.34 -5.34 8.57
N HIS A 158 18.47 -6.54 8.01
CA HIS A 158 17.80 -6.87 6.75
C HIS A 158 16.32 -7.17 6.98
N VAL A 159 15.43 -6.23 6.63
CA VAL A 159 13.97 -6.44 6.74
C VAL A 159 13.50 -7.43 5.69
N VAL A 160 12.77 -8.45 6.13
CA VAL A 160 12.25 -9.53 5.25
C VAL A 160 10.73 -9.53 5.13
N LYS A 161 10.04 -8.85 6.04
CA LYS A 161 8.58 -8.77 6.03
C LYS A 161 8.08 -7.52 6.75
N VAL A 162 7.02 -6.94 6.23
CA VAL A 162 6.26 -5.85 6.86
C VAL A 162 4.81 -6.29 7.08
N CYS A 163 4.18 -5.75 8.12
CA CYS A 163 2.77 -5.95 8.41
C CYS A 163 2.17 -4.68 9.01
N CYS A 164 1.06 -4.22 8.44
CA CYS A 164 0.31 -3.09 8.95
C CYS A 164 -0.86 -3.56 9.82
N GLY A 165 -1.05 -2.90 10.96
CA GLY A 165 -2.32 -2.83 11.64
C GLY A 165 -3.14 -1.63 11.15
N ALA A 166 -4.20 -1.27 11.86
CA ALA A 166 -5.00 -0.09 11.49
C ALA A 166 -4.15 1.20 11.51
N ARG A 167 -3.35 1.40 12.57
CA ARG A 167 -2.64 2.65 12.88
C ARG A 167 -1.18 2.42 13.31
N HIS A 168 -0.61 1.25 13.00
CA HIS A 168 0.77 0.93 13.34
C HIS A 168 1.38 0.02 12.29
N THR A 169 2.71 0.04 12.20
CA THR A 169 3.49 -0.78 11.28
C THR A 169 4.47 -1.66 12.06
N LEU A 170 4.58 -2.92 11.65
CA LEU A 170 5.53 -3.89 12.16
C LEU A 170 6.51 -4.29 11.06
N ALA A 171 7.80 -4.33 11.38
CA ALA A 171 8.84 -4.88 10.52
C ALA A 171 9.50 -6.10 11.19
N LEU A 172 9.77 -7.13 10.38
CA LEU A 172 10.50 -8.33 10.79
C LEU A 172 11.84 -8.39 10.07
N THR A 173 12.91 -8.54 10.84
CA THR A 173 14.29 -8.64 10.34
C THR A 173 14.75 -10.09 10.23
N ALA A 174 15.64 -10.39 9.28
CA ALA A 174 16.18 -11.73 8.99
C ALA A 174 16.86 -12.37 10.21
N ASP A 175 17.41 -11.53 11.08
CA ASP A 175 18.20 -11.88 12.26
C ASP A 175 17.35 -12.50 13.39
N ALA A 176 16.03 -12.63 13.18
CA ALA A 176 15.04 -13.05 14.17
C ALA A 176 15.06 -12.20 15.46
N ARG A 177 15.68 -11.02 15.44
CA ARG A 177 16.02 -10.27 16.66
C ARG A 177 14.95 -9.35 17.22
N THR A 178 13.91 -8.93 16.49
CA THR A 178 12.73 -8.28 17.11
C THR A 178 11.60 -7.99 16.13
N LEU A 179 10.35 -8.14 16.59
CA LEU A 179 9.20 -7.36 16.11
C LEU A 179 9.43 -5.91 16.54
N GLN A 180 9.68 -4.99 15.61
CA GLN A 180 9.73 -3.57 15.95
C GLN A 180 8.42 -2.91 15.52
N THR A 181 7.72 -2.32 16.49
CA THR A 181 6.66 -1.36 16.22
C THR A 181 7.32 -0.07 15.78
N LEU A 182 7.07 0.35 14.56
CA LEU A 182 7.37 1.71 14.12
C LEU A 182 6.28 2.61 14.72
N GLU A 183 6.48 3.01 15.98
CA GLU A 183 5.74 4.11 16.59
C GLU A 183 6.71 5.27 16.80
N THR A 184 6.20 6.49 16.65
CA THR A 184 6.91 7.75 16.78
C THR A 184 8.01 7.68 17.83
N ALA A 185 9.27 7.80 17.40
CA ALA A 185 10.35 8.10 18.31
C ALA A 185 10.05 9.47 18.92
N ALA A 186 9.40 9.48 20.09
CA ALA A 186 9.31 10.67 20.91
C ALA A 186 10.73 11.15 21.13
N VAL A 187 11.06 12.31 20.56
CA VAL A 187 12.31 13.01 20.82
C VAL A 187 12.44 13.12 22.33
N GLY A 188 13.33 12.29 22.90
CA GLY A 188 13.69 12.37 24.29
C GLY A 188 14.31 13.74 24.53
N VAL A 189 13.55 14.63 25.14
CA VAL A 189 14.09 15.82 25.80
C VAL A 189 15.10 15.32 26.81
N SER A 190 16.39 15.52 26.52
CA SER A 190 17.43 15.45 27.54
C SER A 190 17.45 16.77 28.30
N ILE A 191 17.28 16.65 29.62
CA ILE A 191 17.45 17.66 30.67
C ILE A 191 18.75 18.46 30.56
#